data_AF-A0A3D5SNX1-F1
#
_entry.id   AF-A0A3D5SNX1-F1
#
_cell.length_a   1.000
_cell.length_b   1.000
_cell.length_c   1.000
_cell.angle_alpha   90.00
_cell.angle_beta   90.00
_cell.angle_gamma   90.00
#
_symmetry.space_group_name_H-M   'P 1'
#
loop_
_entity.id
_entity.type
_entity.pdbx_description
1 polymer ?
#
loop_
_entity_poly.entity_id
_entity_poly.type
_entity_poly.pdbx_seq_one_letter_code
_entity_poly.pdbx_strand_id
1 'polypeptide(L)'
;MTRTTNARIAGFIFLLYIATGITSMVLSGQATSGAEGTAAKLASIAQHASIMRVNIVLTLLQAGYALVLAVTLYALTRDQDRDLAVMALCCRVGEGVIAAVSPLGTLALLSVATAGTAAAGADATAGNALGALLLKMEGWTGLIAAT
;
A
#
# COMPACT_ATOMS: atom_id res chain seq x y z
N MET A 1 3.33 30.00 7.60
CA MET A 1 3.08 28.90 8.57
C MET A 1 4.07 29.05 9.71
N THR A 2 3.60 29.06 10.96
CA THR A 2 4.48 29.12 12.14
C THR A 2 5.03 27.73 12.46
N ARG A 3 6.23 27.66 13.05
CA ARG A 3 6.90 26.39 13.40
C ARG A 3 6.03 25.48 14.28
N THR A 4 5.21 26.06 15.16
CA THR A 4 4.27 25.36 16.04
C THR A 4 3.10 24.73 15.30
N THR A 5 2.57 25.38 14.27
CA THR A 5 1.50 24.82 13.43
C THR A 5 2.02 23.64 12.61
N ASN A 6 3.22 23.77 12.01
CA ASN A 6 3.84 22.67 11.26
C ASN A 6 4.13 21.45 12.15
N ALA A 7 4.58 21.65 13.39
CA ALA A 7 4.82 20.56 14.34
C ALA A 7 3.53 19.79 14.69
N ARG A 8 2.42 20.50 14.89
CA ARG A 8 1.12 19.88 15.18
C ARG A 8 0.58 19.10 13.99
N ILE A 9 0.68 19.66 12.78
CA ILE A 9 0.28 18.97 11.55
C ILE A 9 1.13 17.72 11.35
N ALA A 10 2.46 17.83 11.49
CA ALA A 10 3.36 16.68 11.35
C ALA A 10 2.99 15.55 12.32
N GLY A 11 2.82 15.86 13.61
CA GLY A 11 2.44 14.87 14.62
C GLY A 11 1.08 14.21 14.34
N PHE A 12 0.07 14.99 13.96
CA PHE A 12 -1.26 14.47 13.64
C PHE A 12 -1.26 13.56 12.40
N ILE A 13 -0.56 13.99 11.34
CA ILE A 13 -0.45 13.20 10.10
C ILE A 13 0.36 11.92 10.36
N PHE A 14 1.36 11.95 11.25
CA PHE A 14 2.12 10.77 11.63
C PHE A 14 1.25 9.73 12.33
N LEU A 15 0.38 10.16 13.26
CA LEU A 15 -0.58 9.27 13.92
C LEU A 15 -1.59 8.68 12.92
N LEU A 16 -2.12 9.50 12.01
CA LEU A 16 -3.01 9.01 10.96
C LEU A 16 -2.32 8.00 10.05
N TYR A 17 -1.09 8.28 9.62
CA TYR A 17 -0.28 7.37 8.80
C TYR A 17 -0.13 6.00 9.46
N ILE A 18 0.23 5.97 10.76
CA ILE A 18 0.36 4.72 11.52
C ILE A 18 -0.99 4.00 11.63
N ALA A 19 -2.05 4.72 12.02
CA ALA A 19 -3.38 4.13 12.18
C ALA A 19 -3.87 3.50 10.87
N THR A 20 -3.74 4.21 9.74
CA THR A 20 -4.12 3.68 8.43
C THR A 20 -3.27 2.51 7.98
N GLY A 21 -1.95 2.53 8.27
CA GLY A 21 -1.06 1.43 7.95
C GLY A 21 -1.42 0.15 8.72
N ILE A 22 -1.67 0.27 10.03
CA ILE A 22 -2.10 -0.87 10.86
C ILE A 22 -3.44 -1.41 10.37
N THR A 23 -4.42 -0.53 10.11
CA THR A 23 -5.73 -0.96 9.57
C THR A 23 -5.57 -1.68 8.23
N SER A 24 -4.72 -1.18 7.33
CA SER A 24 -4.44 -1.83 6.03
C SER A 24 -3.83 -3.23 6.20
N MET A 25 -2.87 -3.39 7.12
CA MET A 25 -2.27 -4.69 7.42
C MET A 25 -3.29 -5.69 7.97
N VAL A 26 -4.15 -5.26 8.89
CA VAL A 26 -5.19 -6.11 9.48
C VAL A 26 -6.22 -6.52 8.41
N LEU A 27 -6.69 -5.60 7.58
CA LEU A 27 -7.65 -5.89 6.51
C LEU A 27 -7.07 -6.85 5.46
N SER A 28 -5.82 -6.64 5.06
CA SER A 28 -5.12 -7.51 4.10
C SER A 28 -4.87 -8.91 4.66
N GLY A 29 -4.50 -8.97 5.95
CA GLY A 29 -4.38 -10.21 6.71
C GLY A 29 -5.70 -10.97 6.72
N GLN A 30 -6.80 -10.32 7.10
CA GLN A 30 -8.14 -10.93 7.12
C GLN A 30 -8.56 -11.47 5.74
N ALA A 31 -8.30 -10.74 4.66
CA ALA A 31 -8.64 -11.17 3.30
C ALA A 31 -7.82 -12.38 2.80
N THR A 32 -6.69 -12.68 3.43
CA THR A 32 -5.76 -13.75 3.02
C THR A 32 -5.66 -14.90 4.05
N SER A 33 -6.18 -14.69 5.26
CA SER A 33 -6.10 -15.63 6.38
C SER A 33 -6.96 -16.87 6.09
N GLY A 34 -6.34 -18.05 6.09
CA GLY A 34 -7.03 -19.34 5.87
C GLY A 34 -6.93 -19.89 4.45
N ALA A 35 -6.33 -19.15 3.51
CA ALA A 35 -6.14 -19.60 2.13
C ALA A 35 -4.71 -20.11 1.88
N GLU A 36 -4.54 -21.44 1.91
CA GLU A 36 -3.30 -22.09 1.47
C GLU A 36 -3.37 -22.42 -0.04
N GLY A 37 -2.40 -21.89 -0.80
CA GLY A 37 -2.33 -22.05 -2.26
C GLY A 37 -2.95 -20.89 -3.05
N THR A 38 -2.45 -20.68 -4.27
CA THR A 38 -2.83 -19.55 -5.14
C THR A 38 -4.33 -19.51 -5.44
N ALA A 39 -4.95 -20.65 -5.74
CA ALA A 39 -6.36 -20.73 -6.06
C ALA A 39 -7.27 -20.37 -4.86
N ALA A 40 -6.92 -20.84 -3.66
CA ALA A 40 -7.63 -20.50 -2.43
C ALA A 40 -7.49 -19.00 -2.10
N LYS A 41 -6.30 -18.42 -2.32
CA LYS A 41 -6.08 -16.98 -2.11
C LYS A 41 -6.89 -16.14 -3.09
N LEU A 42 -6.91 -16.50 -4.37
CA LEU A 42 -7.74 -15.83 -5.37
C LEU A 42 -9.22 -15.93 -5.04
N ALA A 43 -9.70 -17.10 -4.59
CA ALA A 43 -11.09 -17.26 -4.16
C ALA A 43 -11.43 -16.39 -2.93
N SER A 44 -10.54 -16.33 -1.94
CA SER A 44 -10.71 -15.46 -0.76
C SER A 44 -10.72 -13.98 -1.13
N ILE A 45 -9.85 -13.55 -2.03
CA ILE A 45 -9.81 -12.17 -2.55
C ILE A 45 -11.10 -11.82 -3.30
N ALA A 46 -11.62 -12.75 -4.12
CA ALA A 46 -12.89 -12.56 -4.83
C ALA A 46 -14.07 -12.42 -3.86
N GLN A 47 -14.10 -13.21 -2.78
CA GLN A 47 -15.13 -13.13 -1.73
C GLN A 47 -15.05 -11.83 -0.92
N HIS A 48 -13.84 -11.27 -0.74
CA HIS A 48 -13.59 -10.06 0.03
C HIS A 48 -13.30 -8.82 -0.82
N ALA A 49 -13.96 -8.70 -1.99
CA ALA A 49 -13.72 -7.61 -2.92
C ALA A 49 -13.95 -6.20 -2.33
N SER A 50 -14.93 -6.03 -1.43
CA SER A 50 -15.20 -4.76 -0.75
C SER A 50 -14.07 -4.36 0.20
N ILE A 51 -13.56 -5.31 0.97
CA ILE A 51 -12.41 -5.11 1.88
C ILE A 51 -11.17 -4.73 1.08
N MET A 52 -10.95 -5.38 -0.06
CA MET A 52 -9.80 -5.10 -0.92
C MET A 52 -9.86 -3.68 -1.52
N ARG A 53 -11.04 -3.22 -1.92
CA ARG A 53 -11.25 -1.83 -2.40
C ARG A 53 -11.01 -0.80 -1.31
N VAL A 54 -11.46 -1.06 -0.09
CA VAL A 54 -11.18 -0.17 1.06
C VAL A 54 -9.69 -0.10 1.33
N ASN A 55 -8.99 -1.24 1.27
CA ASN A 55 -7.54 -1.31 1.44
C ASN A 55 -6.81 -0.45 0.40
N ILE A 56 -7.19 -0.53 -0.87
CA ILE A 56 -6.64 0.31 -1.95
C ILE A 56 -6.76 1.81 -1.64
N VAL A 57 -7.93 2.25 -1.19
CA VAL A 57 -8.16 3.67 -0.82
C VAL A 57 -7.28 4.07 0.37
N LEU A 58 -7.13 3.17 1.34
CA LEU A 58 -6.35 3.40 2.54
C LEU A 58 -4.85 3.55 2.21
N THR A 59 -4.32 2.72 1.31
CA THR A 59 -2.95 2.83 0.82
C THR A 59 -2.71 4.12 0.01
N LEU A 60 -3.68 4.56 -0.79
CA LEU A 60 -3.60 5.85 -1.49
C LEU A 60 -3.59 7.05 -0.51
N LEU A 61 -4.39 6.98 0.55
CA LEU A 61 -4.36 7.94 1.65
C LEU A 61 -2.99 7.98 2.33
N GLN A 62 -2.40 6.81 2.56
CA GLN A 62 -1.08 6.67 3.17
C GLN A 62 0.03 7.31 2.31
N ALA A 63 -0.04 7.18 0.97
CA ALA A 63 0.83 7.90 0.05
C ALA A 63 0.67 9.43 0.18
N GLY A 64 -0.57 9.93 0.29
CA GLY A 64 -0.85 11.34 0.54
C GLY A 64 -0.25 11.84 1.87
N TYR A 65 -0.40 11.06 2.95
CA TYR A 65 0.21 11.37 4.24
C TYR A 65 1.73 11.40 4.19
N ALA A 66 2.37 10.51 3.42
CA ALA A 66 3.82 10.52 3.23
C ALA A 66 4.31 11.84 2.62
N LEU A 67 3.60 12.38 1.62
CA LEU A 67 3.93 13.68 1.01
C LEU A 67 3.76 14.85 1.99
N VAL A 68 2.67 14.85 2.77
CA VAL A 68 2.44 15.88 3.79
C VAL A 68 3.52 15.81 4.87
N LEU A 69 3.93 14.61 5.30
CA LEU A 69 5.04 14.41 6.24
C LEU A 69 6.36 14.91 5.64
N ALA A 70 6.63 14.61 4.38
CA ALA A 70 7.85 15.05 3.70
C ALA A 70 7.98 16.59 3.78
N VAL A 71 6.93 17.31 3.38
CA VAL A 71 6.92 18.78 3.37
C VAL A 71 6.97 19.37 4.79
N THR A 72 6.20 18.81 5.72
CA THR A 72 6.14 19.33 7.10
C THR A 72 7.43 19.10 7.86
N LEU A 73 8.05 17.91 7.74
CA LEU A 73 9.34 17.60 8.33
C LEU A 73 10.45 18.47 7.73
N TYR A 74 10.48 18.64 6.41
CA TYR A 74 11.43 19.55 5.76
C TYR A 74 11.31 20.98 6.31
N ALA A 75 10.08 21.49 6.47
CA ALA A 75 9.87 22.82 7.04
C ALA A 75 10.32 22.95 8.50
N LEU A 76 10.40 21.85 9.25
CA LEU A 76 10.84 21.80 10.65
C LEU A 76 12.37 21.65 10.80
N THR A 77 13.01 20.88 9.92
CA THR A 77 14.42 20.48 10.03
C THR A 77 15.37 21.29 9.16
N ARG A 78 14.89 22.03 8.16
CA ARG A 78 15.71 22.84 7.24
C ARG A 78 16.61 23.86 7.92
N ASP A 79 16.26 24.31 9.14
CA ASP A 79 17.02 25.31 9.90
C ASP A 79 18.14 24.68 10.74
N GLN A 80 18.16 23.34 10.89
CA GLN A 80 19.21 22.59 11.58
C GLN A 80 20.29 22.07 10.61
N ASP A 81 19.87 21.29 9.62
CA ASP A 81 20.76 20.75 8.58
C ASP A 81 19.95 20.57 7.29
N ARG A 82 20.27 21.38 6.29
CA ARG A 82 19.49 21.44 5.05
C ARG A 82 19.73 20.23 4.15
N ASP A 83 20.95 19.70 4.11
CA ASP A 83 21.27 18.58 3.23
C ASP A 83 20.60 17.30 3.71
N LEU A 84 20.63 17.07 5.03
CA LEU A 84 19.92 15.94 5.63
C LEU A 84 18.39 16.09 5.47
N ALA A 85 17.86 17.30 5.62
CA ALA A 85 16.43 17.57 5.45
C ALA A 85 15.96 17.30 4.00
N VAL A 86 16.76 17.66 2.99
CA VAL A 86 16.45 17.35 1.58
C VAL A 86 16.52 15.85 1.33
N MET A 87 17.49 15.14 1.91
CA MET A 87 17.59 13.69 1.74
C MET A 87 16.38 12.98 2.35
N ALA A 88 15.97 13.37 3.58
CA ALA A 88 14.77 12.84 4.22
C ALA A 88 13.49 13.16 3.41
N LEU A 89 13.38 14.35 2.84
CA LEU A 89 12.29 14.73 1.94
C LEU A 89 12.25 13.80 0.72
N CYS A 90 13.38 13.61 0.03
CA CYS A 90 13.48 12.75 -1.14
C CYS A 90 13.10 11.30 -0.84
N CYS A 91 13.62 10.74 0.26
CA CYS A 91 13.25 9.37 0.67
C CYS A 91 11.75 9.25 0.95
N ARG A 92 11.15 10.22 1.65
CA ARG A 92 9.74 10.15 2.01
C ARG A 92 8.80 10.36 0.83
N VAL A 93 9.20 11.19 -0.15
CA VAL A 93 8.51 11.31 -1.43
C VAL A 93 8.63 10.00 -2.22
N GLY A 94 9.82 9.40 -2.27
CA GLY A 94 10.06 8.12 -2.94
C GLY A 94 9.15 7.02 -2.39
N GLU A 95 9.07 6.89 -1.07
CA GLU A 95 8.14 5.97 -0.41
C GLU A 95 6.68 6.26 -0.76
N GLY A 96 6.26 7.53 -0.75
CA GLY A 96 4.90 7.92 -1.16
C GLY A 96 4.58 7.51 -2.60
N VAL A 97 5.53 7.65 -3.52
CA VAL A 97 5.38 7.24 -4.93
C VAL A 97 5.29 5.72 -5.04
N ILE A 98 6.17 4.96 -4.37
CA ILE A 98 6.14 3.50 -4.36
C ILE A 98 4.81 3.00 -3.79
N ALA A 99 4.38 3.58 -2.67
CA ALA A 99 3.10 3.27 -2.05
C ALA A 99 1.89 3.58 -2.95
N ALA A 100 1.97 4.59 -3.81
CA ALA A 100 0.90 4.92 -4.76
C ALA A 100 0.80 3.94 -5.94
N VAL A 101 1.90 3.27 -6.30
CA VAL A 101 1.92 2.27 -7.39
C VAL A 101 1.42 0.91 -6.91
N SER A 102 1.69 0.54 -5.65
CA SER A 102 1.32 -0.75 -5.05
C SER A 102 -0.17 -1.15 -5.26
N PRO A 103 -1.18 -0.27 -5.09
CA PRO A 103 -2.59 -0.60 -5.28
C PRO A 103 -2.96 -1.07 -6.69
N LEU A 104 -2.16 -0.74 -7.71
CA LEU A 104 -2.39 -1.23 -9.08
C LEU A 104 -2.25 -2.76 -9.15
N GLY A 105 -1.27 -3.33 -8.43
CA GLY A 105 -1.08 -4.77 -8.33
C GLY A 105 -2.27 -5.45 -7.64
N THR A 106 -2.76 -4.85 -6.57
CA THR A 106 -3.93 -5.32 -5.83
C THR A 106 -5.23 -5.23 -6.67
N LEU A 107 -5.39 -4.18 -7.47
CA LEU A 107 -6.50 -4.07 -8.43
C LEU A 107 -6.43 -5.12 -9.53
N ALA A 108 -5.24 -5.39 -10.07
CA ALA A 108 -5.01 -6.45 -11.05
C ALA A 108 -5.26 -7.85 -10.45
N LEU A 109 -4.87 -8.08 -9.20
CA LEU A 109 -5.20 -9.31 -8.47
C LEU A 109 -6.71 -9.46 -8.29
N LEU A 110 -7.41 -8.39 -7.93
CA LEU A 110 -8.87 -8.41 -7.79
C LEU A 110 -9.57 -8.71 -9.12
N SER A 111 -9.08 -8.16 -10.23
CA SER A 111 -9.65 -8.42 -11.56
C SER A 111 -9.41 -9.87 -12.03
N VAL A 112 -8.20 -10.41 -11.81
CA VAL A 112 -7.88 -11.82 -12.10
C VAL A 112 -8.69 -12.76 -11.21
N ALA A 113 -8.82 -12.45 -9.92
CA ALA A 113 -9.60 -13.23 -8.97
C ALA A 113 -11.09 -13.26 -9.34
N THR A 114 -11.67 -12.12 -9.73
CA THR A 114 -13.08 -12.06 -10.16
C THR A 114 -13.31 -12.76 -11.49
N ALA A 115 -12.43 -12.59 -12.48
CA ALA A 115 -12.51 -13.30 -13.76
C ALA A 115 -12.36 -14.83 -13.61
N GLY A 116 -11.51 -15.26 -12.66
CA GLY A 116 -11.28 -16.68 -12.36
C GLY A 116 -12.49 -17.42 -11.81
N THR A 117 -13.51 -16.73 -11.27
CA THR A 117 -14.74 -17.37 -10.77
C THR A 117 -15.65 -17.90 -11.88
N ALA A 118 -15.52 -17.36 -13.10
CA ALA A 118 -16.31 -17.76 -14.28
C ALA A 118 -15.50 -18.54 -15.32
N ALA A 119 -14.17 -18.61 -15.18
CA ALA A 119 -13.27 -19.26 -16.14
C ALA A 119 -13.25 -20.79 -15.97
N ALA A 120 -13.15 -21.52 -17.07
CA ALA A 120 -13.03 -22.98 -17.09
C ALA A 120 -11.91 -23.43 -18.04
N GLY A 121 -11.36 -24.62 -17.81
CA GLY A 121 -10.33 -25.21 -18.69
C GLY A 121 -9.01 -24.41 -18.72
N ALA A 122 -8.50 -24.15 -19.92
CA ALA A 122 -7.19 -23.51 -20.12
C ALA A 122 -7.12 -22.07 -19.56
N ASP A 123 -8.24 -21.35 -19.59
CA ASP A 123 -8.33 -19.97 -19.08
C ASP A 123 -8.21 -19.92 -17.55
N ALA A 124 -8.73 -20.94 -16.84
CA ALA A 124 -8.58 -21.06 -15.40
C ALA A 124 -7.12 -21.36 -15.00
N THR A 125 -6.40 -22.18 -15.78
CA THR A 125 -4.97 -22.42 -15.54
C THR A 125 -4.12 -21.18 -15.80
N ALA A 126 -4.42 -20.42 -16.86
CA ALA A 126 -3.73 -19.16 -17.16
C ALA A 126 -3.97 -18.10 -16.07
N GLY A 127 -5.22 -17.96 -15.60
CA GLY A 127 -5.58 -17.07 -14.50
C GLY A 127 -4.87 -17.41 -13.19
N ASN A 128 -4.76 -18.70 -12.86
CA ASN A 128 -4.01 -19.14 -11.68
C ASN A 128 -2.50 -18.86 -11.79
N ALA A 129 -1.90 -19.04 -12.97
CA ALA A 129 -0.49 -18.72 -13.18
C ALA A 129 -0.21 -17.21 -13.07
N LEU A 130 -1.09 -16.38 -13.65
CA LEU A 130 -1.03 -14.92 -13.52
C LEU A 130 -1.23 -14.47 -12.07
N GLY A 131 -2.20 -15.05 -11.36
CA GLY A 131 -2.42 -14.77 -9.94
C GLY A 131 -1.21 -15.15 -9.07
N ALA A 132 -0.54 -16.26 -9.37
CA ALA A 132 0.69 -16.66 -8.65
C ALA A 132 1.83 -15.66 -8.88
N LEU A 133 1.99 -15.16 -10.10
CA LEU A 133 2.98 -14.15 -10.45
C LEU A 133 2.69 -12.82 -9.74
N LEU A 134 1.44 -12.37 -9.77
CA LEU A 134 1.00 -11.13 -9.12
C LEU A 134 1.19 -11.18 -7.60
N LEU A 135 0.87 -12.31 -6.94
CA LEU A 135 1.11 -12.49 -5.51
C LEU A 135 2.61 -12.44 -5.15
N LYS A 136 3.48 -12.98 -6.02
CA LYS A 136 4.94 -12.85 -5.84
C LYS A 136 5.42 -11.41 -5.99
N MET A 137 4.90 -10.69 -6.99
CA MET A 137 5.24 -9.27 -7.21
C MET A 137 4.77 -8.39 -6.06
N GLU A 138 3.59 -8.64 -5.49
CA GLU A 138 3.10 -7.91 -4.31
C GLU A 138 4.03 -8.13 -3.10
N GLY A 139 4.50 -9.37 -2.90
CA GLY A 139 5.51 -9.68 -1.87
C GLY A 139 6.85 -8.98 -2.08
N TRP A 140 7.34 -8.88 -3.31
CA TRP A 140 8.57 -8.13 -3.63
C TRP A 140 8.41 -6.64 -3.38
N THR A 141 7.26 -6.08 -3.74
CA THR A 141 6.96 -4.66 -3.52
C THR A 141 6.95 -4.33 -2.02
N GLY A 142 6.38 -5.21 -1.20
CA GLY A 142 6.42 -5.09 0.26
C GLY A 142 7.84 -5.14 0.84
N LEU A 143 8.71 -6.02 0.31
CA LEU A 143 10.12 -6.09 0.71
C LEU A 143 10.90 -4.83 0.33
N ILE A 144 10.71 -4.33 -0.89
CA ILE A 144 11.39 -3.12 -1.40
C ILE A 144 10.95 -1.88 -0.63
N ALA A 145 9.67 -1.79 -0.24
CA ALA A 145 9.16 -0.66 0.52
C ALA A 145 9.52 -0.71 2.02
N ALA A 146 9.92 -1.88 2.54
CA ALA A 146 10.33 -2.07 3.93
C ALA A 146 11.82 -1.84 4.19
N THR A 147 12.64 -1.76 3.13
CA THR A 147 14.09 -1.45 3.17
C THR A 147 14.35 0.02 2.88
#